data_AF-S2XGQ1-F1
#
_entry.id   AF-S2XGQ1-F1
#
_cell.length_a   1.000
_cell.length_b   1.000
_cell.length_c   1.000
_cell.angle_alpha   90.00
_cell.angle_beta   90.00
_cell.angle_gamma   90.00
#
_symmetry.space_group_name_H-M   'P 1'
#
loop_
_entity.id
_entity.type
_entity.pdbx_description
1 polymer ?
#
loop_
_entity_poly.entity_id
_entity_poly.type
_entity_poly.pdbx_seq_one_letter_code
_entity_poly.pdbx_strand_id
1 'polypeptide(L)'
;MLSRVADSLYWMARNIERTETNARILDVHLTQMVETSSEDLLDGKHWQIVFEACSTKDELDKLKSSEDVQDEDYIRYIAFHIDNFNSIYSCVRVARENARISRDHLPNELFEVLNDLYLFTIQAEQESFSIHHLRTFLRKVKLTCLTAQGIIESGMSRSVAYRMMKIGKWLERAEKTARILNVVCEQTRETQLFYKGDDYYAWLSALRMLNGYEAYLKVNRPKMDPKTILTFLITDESFPQSIHYNINHVRAAIDILENAKVAHYSSELYYALENVKNEFDEMSIQELNSDDMLAFLNTFQNKCNEIGQIFSKTYYLIEPIGTQRQVQFLDFPQQPITEKASSMKYKIEHTNIFDYDSWVDQSMNSIRLKPRTDECQRLLSYRTDINPVALTKEHVDIWGNSVESFFIADHHKHLEVKATSIVSIQKSPWIHRIDYSPEMYAIFHSDLFSSHYLAYLSNTAYTYLTPEQMEQVDKDTGQMANPVQYAIDVMGYLFNRFTYDGSSTNVSTKALESFDLKKGVCQDISHIMLGILRAKHIPARYVSGYLYVGENSALVGDAASHAWVEVMVPGIGWVGLDPTNNVEALENHIRVGVGRDYGDVSPVQGVYRGGSHELDVKVSVSLIDQ
;
A
#
# COMPACT_ATOMS: atom_id res chain seq x y z
N MET A 1 11.31 13.76 -4.80
CA MET A 1 10.60 13.00 -3.76
C MET A 1 9.96 11.81 -4.46
N LEU A 2 10.19 10.56 -4.00
CA LEU A 2 9.59 9.37 -4.61
C LEU A 2 8.06 9.42 -4.46
N SER A 3 7.27 8.97 -5.44
CA SER A 3 5.79 9.09 -5.35
C SER A 3 5.22 8.34 -4.14
N ARG A 4 5.84 7.22 -3.74
CA ARG A 4 5.48 6.49 -2.51
C ARG A 4 5.64 7.31 -1.22
N VAL A 5 6.63 8.21 -1.16
CA VAL A 5 6.80 9.12 -0.01
C VAL A 5 5.72 10.21 -0.06
N ALA A 6 5.41 10.74 -1.25
CA ALA A 6 4.31 11.69 -1.44
C ALA A 6 2.97 11.09 -0.98
N ASP A 7 2.73 9.85 -1.40
CA ASP A 7 1.55 9.06 -1.09
C ASP A 7 1.39 8.84 0.43
N SER A 8 2.45 8.37 1.08
CA SER A 8 2.46 8.18 2.53
C SER A 8 2.18 9.50 3.26
N LEU A 9 2.84 10.59 2.88
CA LEU A 9 2.65 11.90 3.53
C LEU A 9 1.23 12.46 3.32
N TYR A 10 0.69 12.29 2.12
CA TYR A 10 -0.67 12.71 1.77
C TYR A 10 -1.72 11.96 2.58
N TRP A 11 -1.68 10.62 2.55
CA TRP A 11 -2.64 9.79 3.28
C TRP A 11 -2.48 9.86 4.79
N MET A 12 -1.25 10.03 5.29
CA MET A 12 -1.03 10.32 6.71
C MET A 12 -1.80 11.57 7.12
N ALA A 13 -1.63 12.68 6.40
CA ALA A 13 -2.27 13.94 6.76
C ALA A 13 -3.80 13.88 6.68
N ARG A 14 -4.35 13.22 5.65
CA ARG A 14 -5.81 12.98 5.53
C ARG A 14 -6.33 12.19 6.72
N ASN A 15 -5.66 11.10 7.08
CA ASN A 15 -6.11 10.26 8.19
C ASN A 15 -5.94 10.93 9.56
N ILE A 16 -4.97 11.83 9.75
CA ILE A 16 -4.87 12.65 10.97
C ILE A 16 -6.08 13.58 11.10
N GLU A 17 -6.47 14.28 10.03
CA GLU A 17 -7.65 15.17 10.05
C GLU A 17 -8.95 14.36 10.20
N ARG A 18 -9.06 13.20 9.55
CA ARG A 18 -10.20 12.28 9.70
C ARG A 18 -10.36 11.78 11.12
N THR A 19 -9.24 11.40 11.75
CA THR A 19 -9.20 10.96 13.16
C THR A 19 -9.73 12.05 14.09
N GLU A 20 -9.25 13.29 13.95
CA GLU A 20 -9.68 14.41 14.78
C GLU A 20 -11.16 14.73 14.57
N THR A 21 -11.59 14.79 13.31
CA THR A 21 -12.97 15.12 12.93
C THR A 21 -13.95 14.06 13.42
N ASN A 22 -13.65 12.78 13.22
CA ASN A 22 -14.51 11.68 13.67
C ASN A 22 -14.60 11.63 15.20
N ALA A 23 -13.49 11.87 15.92
CA ALA A 23 -13.50 11.99 17.36
C ALA A 23 -14.36 13.17 17.85
N ARG A 24 -14.34 14.28 17.13
CA ARG A 24 -15.16 15.47 17.42
C ARG A 24 -16.64 15.25 17.13
N ILE A 25 -16.99 14.63 16.01
CA ILE A 25 -18.38 14.28 15.67
C ILE A 25 -18.96 13.40 16.78
N LEU A 26 -18.22 12.36 17.19
CA LEU A 26 -18.67 11.45 18.23
C LEU A 26 -18.82 12.16 19.59
N ASP A 27 -17.89 13.04 19.97
CA ASP A 27 -17.96 13.81 21.23
C ASP A 27 -19.15 14.80 21.26
N VAL A 28 -19.46 15.44 20.12
CA VAL A 28 -20.64 16.31 19.98
C VAL A 28 -21.92 15.50 20.08
N HIS A 29 -21.99 14.35 19.41
CA HIS A 29 -23.14 13.46 19.49
C HIS A 29 -23.38 12.97 20.93
N LEU A 30 -22.34 12.55 21.64
CA LEU A 30 -22.44 12.16 23.06
C LEU A 30 -22.89 13.31 23.98
N THR A 31 -22.70 14.56 23.56
CA THR A 31 -23.22 15.73 24.27
C THR A 31 -24.70 15.92 23.96
N GLN A 32 -25.10 15.82 22.68
CA GLN A 32 -26.50 15.88 22.27
C GLN A 32 -27.36 14.80 22.92
N MET A 33 -26.86 13.57 23.06
CA MET A 33 -27.59 12.48 23.73
C MET A 33 -27.94 12.82 25.19
N VAL A 34 -27.15 13.66 25.86
CA VAL A 34 -27.41 14.13 27.22
C VAL A 34 -28.36 15.34 27.24
N GLU A 35 -28.32 16.17 26.20
CA GLU A 35 -29.12 17.39 26.06
C GLU A 35 -30.54 17.12 25.51
N THR A 36 -30.76 15.97 24.85
CA THR A 36 -32.02 15.60 24.18
C THR A 36 -32.98 14.85 25.10
N SER A 37 -34.29 15.03 24.89
CA SER A 37 -35.34 14.37 25.69
C SER A 37 -35.49 12.87 25.32
N SER A 38 -35.95 12.06 26.28
CA SER A 38 -36.05 10.59 26.12
C SER A 38 -36.95 10.13 24.98
N GLU A 39 -37.93 10.95 24.55
CA GLU A 39 -38.89 10.61 23.48
C GLU A 39 -38.28 10.77 22.07
N ASP A 40 -37.36 11.73 21.88
CA ASP A 40 -36.70 11.98 20.58
C ASP A 40 -35.59 10.98 20.26
N LEU A 41 -35.09 10.25 21.27
CA LEU A 41 -34.04 9.23 21.13
C LEU A 41 -34.57 7.90 20.55
N LEU A 42 -35.88 7.65 20.66
CA LEU A 42 -36.52 6.36 20.35
C LEU A 42 -36.57 6.01 18.86
N ASP A 43 -36.40 6.97 17.96
CA ASP A 43 -36.53 6.75 16.51
C ASP A 43 -35.26 6.20 15.82
N GLY A 44 -34.14 6.02 16.54
CA GLY A 44 -32.88 5.49 15.97
C GLY A 44 -32.28 6.33 14.83
N LYS A 45 -32.81 7.53 14.59
CA LYS A 45 -32.35 8.52 13.60
C LYS A 45 -31.18 9.37 14.10
N HIS A 46 -30.92 9.40 15.41
CA HIS A 46 -29.85 10.22 16.00
C HIS A 46 -28.45 9.80 15.54
N TRP A 47 -28.21 8.49 15.32
CA TRP A 47 -26.95 7.98 14.79
C TRP A 47 -26.73 8.22 13.29
N GLN A 48 -27.75 8.66 12.56
CA GLN A 48 -27.67 8.87 11.10
C GLN A 48 -26.59 9.89 10.75
N ILE A 49 -26.52 11.02 11.47
CA ILE A 49 -25.51 12.05 11.24
C ILE A 49 -24.10 11.49 11.39
N VAL A 50 -23.89 10.68 12.42
CA VAL A 50 -22.56 10.14 12.74
C VAL A 50 -22.15 9.10 11.71
N PHE A 51 -23.05 8.19 11.31
CA PHE A 51 -22.74 7.17 10.31
C PHE A 51 -22.60 7.73 8.91
N GLU A 52 -23.45 8.68 8.52
CA GLU A 52 -23.33 9.34 7.23
C GLU A 52 -22.10 10.24 7.16
N ALA A 53 -21.57 10.76 8.28
CA ALA A 53 -20.32 11.52 8.28
C ALA A 53 -19.05 10.65 8.45
N CYS A 54 -19.12 9.56 9.23
CA CYS A 54 -17.98 8.74 9.64
C CYS A 54 -17.92 7.35 9.00
N SER A 55 -18.97 6.86 8.35
CA SER A 55 -19.07 5.50 7.80
C SER A 55 -19.89 5.51 6.50
N THR A 56 -20.77 4.54 6.27
CA THR A 56 -21.76 4.50 5.19
C THR A 56 -23.14 4.15 5.75
N LYS A 57 -24.19 4.49 5.00
CA LYS A 57 -25.58 4.18 5.34
C LYS A 57 -25.83 2.66 5.37
N ASP A 58 -25.25 1.93 4.42
CA ASP A 58 -25.33 0.47 4.35
C ASP A 58 -24.82 -0.22 5.63
N GLU A 59 -23.75 0.30 6.25
CA GLU A 59 -23.22 -0.23 7.51
C GLU A 59 -24.11 0.09 8.72
N LEU A 60 -24.79 1.25 8.72
CA LEU A 60 -25.78 1.58 9.74
C LEU A 60 -26.98 0.62 9.66
N ASP A 61 -27.46 0.33 8.45
CA ASP A 61 -28.60 -0.55 8.23
C ASP A 61 -28.28 -2.01 8.63
N LYS A 62 -27.04 -2.47 8.39
CA LYS A 62 -26.57 -3.77 8.87
C LYS A 62 -26.57 -3.85 10.39
N LEU A 63 -26.05 -2.84 11.09
CA LEU A 63 -26.07 -2.82 12.55
C LEU A 63 -27.50 -2.79 13.09
N LYS A 64 -28.38 -1.96 12.51
CA LYS A 64 -29.80 -1.92 12.90
C LYS A 64 -30.53 -3.26 12.73
N SER A 65 -30.05 -4.14 11.86
CA SER A 65 -30.70 -5.43 11.59
C SER A 65 -30.51 -6.50 12.67
N SER A 66 -29.59 -6.30 13.63
CA SER A 66 -29.46 -7.19 14.80
C SER A 66 -30.48 -6.83 15.90
N GLU A 67 -31.16 -7.85 16.44
CA GLU A 67 -32.32 -7.70 17.34
C GLU A 67 -32.03 -7.07 18.73
N ASP A 68 -30.80 -6.64 19.05
CA ASP A 68 -30.42 -6.18 20.41
C ASP A 68 -29.36 -5.06 20.45
N VAL A 69 -29.19 -4.26 19.38
CA VAL A 69 -28.11 -3.24 19.32
C VAL A 69 -28.27 -2.13 20.35
N GLN A 70 -27.21 -1.89 21.12
CA GLN A 70 -27.12 -0.80 22.09
C GLN A 70 -26.33 0.40 21.52
N ASP A 71 -26.47 1.56 22.16
CA ASP A 71 -25.66 2.75 21.82
C ASP A 71 -24.15 2.49 21.90
N GLU A 72 -23.73 1.59 22.80
CA GLU A 72 -22.34 1.13 22.91
C GLU A 72 -21.82 0.53 21.60
N ASP A 73 -22.63 -0.25 20.89
CA ASP A 73 -22.21 -0.93 19.66
C ASP A 73 -21.93 0.07 18.53
N TYR A 74 -22.81 1.07 18.36
CA TYR A 74 -22.60 2.17 17.41
C TYR A 74 -21.32 2.95 17.72
N ILE A 75 -21.11 3.27 18.99
CA ILE A 75 -19.91 3.96 19.46
C ILE A 75 -18.66 3.14 19.16
N ARG A 76 -18.65 1.85 19.51
CA ARG A 76 -17.50 0.97 19.28
C ARG A 76 -17.23 0.78 17.79
N TYR A 77 -18.27 0.74 16.96
CA TYR A 77 -18.14 0.68 15.51
C TYR A 77 -17.42 1.90 14.92
N ILE A 78 -17.73 3.10 15.42
CA ILE A 78 -17.11 4.36 14.96
C ILE A 78 -15.72 4.56 15.58
N ALA A 79 -15.51 4.14 16.83
CA ALA A 79 -14.26 4.38 17.54
C ALA A 79 -13.18 3.32 17.22
N PHE A 80 -13.52 2.03 17.22
CA PHE A 80 -12.52 0.95 17.30
C PHE A 80 -12.61 -0.09 16.18
N HIS A 81 -13.80 -0.32 15.62
CA HIS A 81 -14.01 -1.46 14.73
C HIS A 81 -13.18 -1.38 13.44
N ILE A 82 -12.51 -2.49 13.13
CA ILE A 82 -11.56 -2.56 12.01
C ILE A 82 -12.24 -2.59 10.63
N ASP A 83 -13.46 -3.13 10.55
CA ASP A 83 -14.21 -3.19 9.28
C ASP A 83 -14.70 -1.81 8.83
N ASN A 84 -14.78 -0.86 9.77
CA ASN A 84 -14.95 0.54 9.44
C ASN A 84 -13.57 1.15 9.15
N PHE A 85 -13.22 1.30 7.87
CA PHE A 85 -11.98 1.96 7.44
C PHE A 85 -11.85 3.40 7.94
N ASN A 86 -12.98 4.03 8.25
CA ASN A 86 -13.06 5.38 8.78
C ASN A 86 -13.21 5.39 10.32
N SER A 87 -13.08 4.26 11.02
CA SER A 87 -13.04 4.29 12.48
C SER A 87 -11.82 5.07 12.98
N ILE A 88 -11.91 5.63 14.19
CA ILE A 88 -10.80 6.36 14.80
C ILE A 88 -9.56 5.47 14.85
N TYR A 89 -9.70 4.21 15.26
CA TYR A 89 -8.63 3.22 15.23
C TYR A 89 -8.03 2.99 13.84
N SER A 90 -8.86 2.72 12.83
CA SER A 90 -8.38 2.49 11.45
C SER A 90 -7.62 3.70 10.89
N CYS A 91 -8.11 4.91 11.14
CA CYS A 91 -7.45 6.15 10.70
C CYS A 91 -6.12 6.37 11.42
N VAL A 92 -6.07 6.18 12.75
CA VAL A 92 -4.83 6.28 13.53
C VAL A 92 -3.79 5.26 13.05
N ARG A 93 -4.21 4.02 12.79
CA ARG A 93 -3.34 2.96 12.27
C ARG A 93 -2.75 3.36 10.92
N VAL A 94 -3.56 3.84 9.98
CA VAL A 94 -3.08 4.30 8.66
C VAL A 94 -2.14 5.50 8.79
N ALA A 95 -2.47 6.49 9.64
CA ALA A 95 -1.60 7.63 9.89
C ALA A 95 -0.24 7.20 10.45
N ARG A 96 -0.21 6.28 11.41
CA ARG A 96 1.01 5.76 12.02
C ARG A 96 1.86 4.95 11.04
N GLU A 97 1.24 4.08 10.25
CA GLU A 97 1.97 3.27 9.26
C GLU A 97 2.57 4.14 8.15
N ASN A 98 1.83 5.13 7.67
CA ASN A 98 2.36 6.08 6.70
C ASN A 98 3.48 6.93 7.30
N ALA A 99 3.36 7.37 8.55
CA ALA A 99 4.45 8.04 9.27
C ALA A 99 5.71 7.17 9.40
N ARG A 100 5.55 5.85 9.58
CA ARG A 100 6.65 4.89 9.62
C ARG A 100 7.36 4.79 8.28
N ILE A 101 6.61 4.76 7.17
CA ILE A 101 7.16 4.66 5.80
C ILE A 101 7.91 5.95 5.44
N SER A 102 7.36 7.11 5.77
CA SER A 102 7.95 8.41 5.43
C SER A 102 8.84 9.00 6.54
N ARG A 103 9.39 8.17 7.44
CA ARG A 103 10.07 8.63 8.67
C ARG A 103 11.22 9.61 8.40
N ASP A 104 11.98 9.40 7.34
CA ASP A 104 13.12 10.26 6.97
C ASP A 104 12.71 11.70 6.60
N HIS A 105 11.43 11.94 6.34
CA HIS A 105 10.88 13.24 5.95
C HIS A 105 10.09 13.93 7.07
N LEU A 106 10.01 13.31 8.25
CA LEU A 106 9.20 13.79 9.37
C LEU A 106 10.07 14.13 10.59
N PRO A 107 9.67 15.11 11.42
CA PRO A 107 10.25 15.28 12.74
C PRO A 107 10.07 14.00 13.59
N ASN A 108 11.08 13.64 14.38
CA ASN A 108 11.00 12.46 15.24
C ASN A 108 9.82 12.54 16.21
N GLU A 109 9.57 13.74 16.76
CA GLU A 109 8.48 13.99 17.69
C GLU A 109 7.11 13.72 17.06
N LEU A 110 6.95 13.98 15.76
CA LEU A 110 5.69 13.71 15.07
C LEU A 110 5.41 12.20 15.02
N PHE A 111 6.43 11.40 14.70
CA PHE A 111 6.27 9.95 14.69
C PHE A 111 5.95 9.42 16.10
N GLU A 112 6.66 9.90 17.13
CA GLU A 112 6.43 9.49 18.52
C GLU A 112 5.00 9.76 18.95
N VAL A 113 4.50 10.98 18.69
CA VAL A 113 3.13 11.38 19.04
C VAL A 113 2.07 10.52 18.35
N LEU A 114 2.27 10.17 17.06
CA LEU A 114 1.35 9.29 16.33
C LEU A 114 1.45 7.83 16.79
N ASN A 115 2.65 7.36 17.11
CA ASN A 115 2.88 6.02 17.62
C ASN A 115 2.27 5.84 19.02
N ASP A 116 2.42 6.83 19.89
CA ASP A 116 1.82 6.85 21.23
C ASP A 116 0.29 6.87 21.15
N LEU A 117 -0.29 7.62 20.21
CA LEU A 117 -1.73 7.60 19.97
C LEU A 117 -2.22 6.21 19.52
N TYR A 118 -1.47 5.54 18.64
CA TYR A 118 -1.80 4.20 18.17
C TYR A 118 -1.80 3.19 19.32
N LEU A 119 -0.75 3.17 20.15
CA LEU A 119 -0.66 2.30 21.32
C LEU A 119 -1.77 2.60 22.34
N PHE A 120 -2.04 3.88 22.59
CA PHE A 120 -3.13 4.31 23.47
C PHE A 120 -4.50 3.83 22.97
N THR A 121 -4.73 3.85 21.65
CA THR A 121 -6.01 3.41 21.07
C THR A 121 -6.21 1.90 21.21
N ILE A 122 -5.15 1.09 21.03
CA ILE A 122 -5.21 -0.36 21.28
C ILE A 122 -5.56 -0.64 22.74
N GLN A 123 -4.93 0.09 23.67
CA GLN A 123 -5.22 -0.08 25.09
C GLN A 123 -6.67 0.30 25.42
N ALA A 124 -7.16 1.44 24.88
CA ALA A 124 -8.52 1.91 25.12
C ALA A 124 -9.61 0.97 24.58
N GLU A 125 -9.34 0.23 23.51
CA GLU A 125 -10.27 -0.78 22.96
C GLU A 125 -10.54 -1.93 23.95
N GLN A 126 -9.52 -2.31 24.73
CA GLN A 126 -9.54 -3.42 25.68
C GLN A 126 -10.17 -3.06 27.03
N GLU A 127 -10.31 -1.76 27.33
CA GLU A 127 -10.91 -1.30 28.57
C GLU A 127 -12.42 -1.52 28.60
N SER A 128 -12.98 -1.73 29.80
CA SER A 128 -14.43 -1.83 29.98
C SER A 128 -15.11 -0.54 29.56
N PHE A 129 -16.18 -0.67 28.77
CA PHE A 129 -16.90 0.47 28.23
C PHE A 129 -17.50 1.35 29.34
N SER A 130 -17.25 2.66 29.21
CA SER A 130 -17.86 3.70 30.03
C SER A 130 -17.83 5.01 29.26
N ILE A 131 -18.91 5.80 29.34
CA ILE A 131 -18.99 7.13 28.71
C ILE A 131 -17.84 8.03 29.20
N HIS A 132 -17.41 7.89 30.47
CA HIS A 132 -16.29 8.66 31.02
C HIS A 132 -14.95 8.27 30.38
N HIS A 133 -14.70 6.97 30.21
CA HIS A 133 -13.49 6.47 29.53
C HIS A 133 -13.50 6.90 28.06
N LEU A 134 -14.64 6.77 27.38
CA LEU A 134 -14.80 7.19 26.00
C LEU A 134 -14.52 8.70 25.82
N ARG A 135 -15.10 9.58 26.65
CA ARG A 135 -14.82 11.02 26.57
C ARG A 135 -13.34 11.34 26.84
N THR A 136 -12.70 10.60 27.75
CA THR A 136 -11.26 10.72 28.00
C THR A 136 -10.45 10.31 26.78
N PHE A 137 -10.82 9.20 26.14
CA PHE A 137 -10.24 8.72 24.90
C PHE A 137 -10.39 9.75 23.77
N LEU A 138 -11.61 10.23 23.48
CA LEU A 138 -11.88 11.22 22.44
C LEU A 138 -11.12 12.53 22.67
N ARG A 139 -11.04 12.98 23.92
CA ARG A 139 -10.24 14.16 24.29
C ARG A 139 -8.75 13.94 24.00
N LYS A 140 -8.20 12.78 24.37
CA LYS A 140 -6.79 12.44 24.11
C LYS A 140 -6.51 12.39 22.61
N VAL A 141 -7.37 11.75 21.83
CA VAL A 141 -7.28 11.69 20.35
C VAL A 141 -7.22 13.10 19.76
N LYS A 142 -8.19 13.97 20.09
CA LYS A 142 -8.24 15.35 19.60
C LYS A 142 -7.00 16.15 19.96
N LEU A 143 -6.58 16.09 21.23
CA LEU A 143 -5.37 16.78 21.68
C LEU A 143 -4.13 16.29 20.95
N THR A 144 -3.98 14.99 20.76
CA THR A 144 -2.84 14.42 20.04
C THR A 144 -2.81 14.84 18.56
N CYS A 145 -3.96 14.84 17.87
CA CYS A 145 -4.04 15.32 16.49
C CYS A 145 -3.66 16.82 16.39
N LEU A 146 -4.10 17.64 17.34
CA LEU A 146 -3.70 19.06 17.42
C LEU A 146 -2.21 19.22 17.70
N THR A 147 -1.64 18.40 18.59
CA THR A 147 -0.19 18.37 18.85
C THR A 147 0.58 17.98 17.59
N ALA A 148 0.15 16.96 16.84
CA ALA A 148 0.75 16.55 15.59
C ALA A 148 0.76 17.71 14.57
N GLN A 149 -0.36 18.43 14.44
CA GLN A 149 -0.42 19.65 13.61
C GLN A 149 0.56 20.73 14.11
N GLY A 150 0.65 20.96 15.41
CA GLY A 150 1.61 21.91 16.00
C GLY A 150 3.08 21.56 15.70
N ILE A 151 3.43 20.28 15.71
CA ILE A 151 4.77 19.80 15.35
C ILE A 151 5.04 20.02 13.86
N ILE A 152 4.08 19.70 12.99
CA ILE A 152 4.20 19.93 11.53
C ILE A 152 4.41 21.42 11.24
N GLU A 153 3.63 22.29 11.89
CA GLU A 153 3.71 23.72 11.67
C GLU A 153 5.00 24.34 12.20
N SER A 154 5.48 23.90 13.35
CA SER A 154 6.66 24.50 14.00
C SER A 154 8.00 23.88 13.56
N GLY A 155 8.04 22.59 13.24
CA GLY A 155 9.28 21.84 13.02
C GLY A 155 9.65 21.56 11.55
N MET A 156 8.71 21.59 10.62
CA MET A 156 8.98 21.21 9.22
C MET A 156 9.33 22.38 8.31
N SER A 157 10.36 22.20 7.48
CA SER A 157 10.68 23.11 6.37
C SER A 157 9.52 23.15 5.36
N ARG A 158 9.28 24.31 4.72
CA ARG A 158 8.18 24.51 3.75
C ARG A 158 8.48 23.94 2.35
N SER A 159 9.05 22.73 2.36
CA SER A 159 9.44 21.91 1.23
C SER A 159 8.26 21.11 0.65
N VAL A 160 8.53 20.26 -0.35
CA VAL A 160 7.53 19.41 -1.02
C VAL A 160 6.79 18.51 -0.02
N ALA A 161 7.50 17.92 0.95
CA ALA A 161 6.91 17.02 1.95
C ALA A 161 5.82 17.73 2.78
N TYR A 162 6.14 18.91 3.30
CA TYR A 162 5.17 19.74 4.03
C TYR A 162 3.96 20.08 3.16
N ARG A 163 4.16 20.44 1.89
CA ARG A 163 3.06 20.82 0.99
C ARG A 163 2.13 19.65 0.69
N MET A 164 2.66 18.45 0.47
CA MET A 164 1.84 17.24 0.26
C MET A 164 0.95 16.95 1.46
N MET A 165 1.49 17.06 2.68
CA MET A 165 0.71 16.91 3.91
C MET A 165 -0.38 17.98 4.01
N LYS A 166 -0.04 19.23 3.70
CA LYS A 166 -1.00 20.34 3.78
C LYS A 166 -2.14 20.20 2.77
N ILE A 167 -1.85 19.78 1.54
CA ILE A 167 -2.87 19.52 0.51
C ILE A 167 -3.82 18.41 0.97
N GLY A 168 -3.30 17.27 1.43
CA GLY A 168 -4.13 16.20 1.98
C GLY A 168 -5.03 16.70 3.11
N LYS A 169 -4.46 17.46 4.06
CA LYS A 169 -5.19 18.08 5.15
C LYS A 169 -6.37 18.95 4.69
N TRP A 170 -6.13 19.89 3.78
CA TRP A 170 -7.17 20.83 3.36
C TRP A 170 -8.25 20.16 2.50
N LEU A 171 -7.88 19.19 1.66
CA LEU A 171 -8.86 18.39 0.91
C LEU A 171 -9.78 17.59 1.84
N GLU A 172 -9.21 16.91 2.85
CA GLU A 172 -10.02 16.16 3.82
C GLU A 172 -10.97 17.09 4.60
N ARG A 173 -10.53 18.30 4.95
CA ARG A 173 -11.40 19.30 5.61
C ARG A 173 -12.54 19.76 4.71
N ALA A 174 -12.25 20.13 3.46
CA ALA A 174 -13.28 20.58 2.52
C ALA A 174 -14.34 19.50 2.30
N GLU A 175 -13.91 18.26 2.10
CA GLU A 175 -14.80 17.10 1.92
C GLU A 175 -15.64 16.83 3.18
N LYS A 176 -15.03 16.83 4.37
CA LYS A 176 -15.74 16.60 5.64
C LYS A 176 -16.73 17.71 5.97
N THR A 177 -16.38 18.97 5.70
CA THR A 177 -17.30 20.11 5.85
C THR A 177 -18.52 19.95 4.95
N ALA A 178 -18.31 19.65 3.67
CA ALA A 178 -19.41 19.42 2.73
C ALA A 178 -20.31 18.27 3.16
N ARG A 179 -19.71 17.16 3.60
CA ARG A 179 -20.42 15.96 4.06
C ARG A 179 -21.28 16.23 5.29
N ILE A 180 -20.75 16.90 6.32
CA ILE A 180 -21.52 17.27 7.52
C ILE A 180 -22.68 18.20 7.16
N LEU A 181 -22.43 19.20 6.31
CA LEU A 181 -23.48 20.13 5.88
C LEU A 181 -24.59 19.42 5.11
N ASN A 182 -24.25 18.48 4.23
CA ASN A 182 -25.23 17.73 3.44
C ASN A 182 -26.20 16.95 4.34
N VAL A 183 -25.64 16.23 5.32
CA VAL A 183 -26.44 15.42 6.26
C VAL A 183 -27.32 16.29 7.17
N VAL A 184 -26.80 17.41 7.67
CA VAL A 184 -27.57 18.34 8.50
C VAL A 184 -28.68 19.01 7.67
N CYS A 185 -28.41 19.41 6.43
CA CYS A 185 -29.43 19.93 5.52
C CYS A 185 -30.53 18.89 5.25
N GLU A 186 -30.18 17.63 4.99
CA GLU A 186 -31.17 16.56 4.76
C GLU A 186 -32.05 16.34 5.99
N GLN A 187 -31.44 16.29 7.19
CA GLN A 187 -32.17 16.14 8.45
C GLN A 187 -33.13 17.32 8.70
N THR A 188 -32.69 18.56 8.48
CA THR A 188 -33.55 19.74 8.66
C THR A 188 -34.67 19.79 7.62
N ARG A 189 -34.44 19.34 6.38
CA ARG A 189 -35.49 19.21 5.37
C ARG A 189 -36.56 18.21 5.79
N GLU A 190 -36.17 17.03 6.26
CA GLU A 190 -37.12 16.05 6.79
C GLU A 190 -37.88 16.62 7.99
N THR A 191 -37.17 17.26 8.92
CA THR A 191 -37.78 17.84 10.12
C THR A 191 -38.81 18.91 9.74
N GLN A 192 -38.49 19.83 8.82
CA GLN A 192 -39.44 20.85 8.33
C GLN A 192 -40.66 20.27 7.60
N LEU A 193 -40.52 19.12 6.95
CA LEU A 193 -41.62 18.43 6.26
C LEU A 193 -42.60 17.75 7.23
N PHE A 194 -42.10 17.21 8.36
CA PHE A 194 -42.91 16.42 9.31
C PHE A 194 -43.28 17.17 10.61
N TYR A 195 -42.47 18.15 11.03
CA TYR A 195 -42.59 18.88 12.29
C TYR A 195 -42.29 20.37 12.10
N LYS A 196 -43.10 21.27 12.69
CA LYS A 196 -42.76 22.70 12.81
C LYS A 196 -41.76 22.95 13.95
N GLY A 197 -40.69 22.15 14.01
CA GLY A 197 -39.66 22.19 15.04
C GLY A 197 -38.57 23.24 14.77
N ASP A 198 -37.80 23.57 15.81
CA ASP A 198 -36.72 24.56 15.75
C ASP A 198 -35.41 23.86 15.34
N ASP A 199 -34.86 24.19 14.16
CA ASP A 199 -33.64 23.58 13.59
C ASP A 199 -32.35 23.95 14.37
N TYR A 200 -32.49 24.67 15.48
CA TYR A 200 -31.42 25.25 16.28
C TYR A 200 -30.34 24.24 16.67
N TYR A 201 -30.74 23.07 17.18
CA TYR A 201 -29.81 22.06 17.69
C TYR A 201 -29.03 21.35 16.59
N ALA A 202 -29.63 21.14 15.41
CA ALA A 202 -28.95 20.52 14.28
C ALA A 202 -27.80 21.41 13.78
N TRP A 203 -28.06 22.70 13.61
CA TRP A 203 -27.08 23.68 13.16
C TRP A 203 -26.03 24.03 14.22
N LEU A 204 -26.42 24.07 15.50
CA LEU A 204 -25.47 24.17 16.61
C LEU A 204 -24.48 23.01 16.60
N SER A 205 -24.97 21.79 16.38
CA SER A 205 -24.14 20.59 16.31
C SER A 205 -23.23 20.60 15.10
N ALA A 206 -23.71 21.03 13.92
CA ALA A 206 -22.87 21.23 12.74
C ALA A 206 -21.67 22.17 13.05
N LEU A 207 -21.94 23.31 13.67
CA LEU A 207 -20.91 24.27 14.07
C LEU A 207 -19.93 23.69 15.11
N ARG A 208 -20.41 22.89 16.07
CA ARG A 208 -19.55 22.23 17.07
C ARG A 208 -18.68 21.12 16.43
N MET A 209 -19.27 20.32 15.54
CA MET A 209 -18.60 19.26 14.77
C MET A 209 -17.48 19.83 13.89
N LEU A 210 -17.68 21.04 13.34
CA LEU A 210 -16.69 21.73 12.50
C LEU A 210 -15.80 22.71 13.25
N ASN A 211 -15.82 22.73 14.60
CA ASN A 211 -15.06 23.68 15.41
C ASN A 211 -15.31 25.17 15.06
N GLY A 212 -16.48 25.47 14.51
CA GLY A 212 -16.85 26.79 13.99
C GLY A 212 -17.71 27.63 14.93
N TYR A 213 -18.29 27.04 15.99
CA TYR A 213 -19.23 27.74 16.87
C TYR A 213 -18.72 29.09 17.40
N GLU A 214 -17.53 29.11 18.00
CA GLU A 214 -16.92 30.33 18.54
C GLU A 214 -16.55 31.35 17.44
N ALA A 215 -16.12 30.87 16.28
CA ALA A 215 -15.75 31.73 15.15
C ALA A 215 -17.00 32.38 14.53
N TYR A 216 -18.08 31.60 14.38
CA TYR A 216 -19.37 32.06 13.88
C TYR A 216 -19.95 33.18 14.76
N LEU A 217 -19.96 33.00 16.09
CA LEU A 217 -20.50 33.98 17.03
C LEU A 217 -19.73 35.31 17.08
N LYS A 218 -18.48 35.34 16.64
CA LYS A 218 -17.70 36.59 16.56
C LYS A 218 -18.13 37.48 15.40
N VAL A 219 -18.68 36.89 14.34
CA VAL A 219 -19.02 37.60 13.08
C VAL A 219 -20.53 37.71 12.89
N ASN A 220 -21.30 36.78 13.47
CA ASN A 220 -22.74 36.68 13.29
C ASN A 220 -23.49 36.83 14.62
N ARG A 221 -24.78 37.18 14.53
CA ARG A 221 -25.67 37.18 15.71
C ARG A 221 -25.84 35.74 16.23
N PRO A 222 -26.14 35.55 17.54
CA PRO A 222 -26.40 34.24 18.14
C PRO A 222 -27.77 33.67 17.71
N LYS A 223 -28.04 33.68 16.41
CA LYS A 223 -29.17 33.01 15.78
C LYS A 223 -28.60 31.90 14.91
N MET A 224 -29.09 30.68 15.11
CA MET A 224 -28.71 29.51 14.32
C MET A 224 -29.53 29.47 13.04
N ASP A 225 -29.40 30.53 12.24
CA ASP A 225 -30.06 30.60 10.93
C ASP A 225 -29.30 29.72 9.92
N PRO A 226 -29.97 28.75 9.27
CA PRO A 226 -29.33 27.83 8.32
C PRO A 226 -28.52 28.56 7.25
N LYS A 227 -29.13 29.57 6.61
CA LYS A 227 -28.51 30.30 5.49
C LYS A 227 -27.24 31.03 5.92
N THR A 228 -27.27 31.67 7.07
CA THR A 228 -26.11 32.39 7.61
C THR A 228 -24.97 31.43 7.96
N ILE A 229 -25.28 30.27 8.53
CA ILE A 229 -24.29 29.24 8.89
C ILE A 229 -23.68 28.60 7.64
N LEU A 230 -24.50 28.28 6.64
CA LEU A 230 -24.05 27.75 5.36
C LEU A 230 -23.16 28.73 4.62
N THR A 231 -23.55 30.01 4.57
CA THR A 231 -22.69 31.06 4.01
C THR A 231 -21.34 31.09 4.73
N PHE A 232 -21.34 31.09 6.07
CA PHE A 232 -20.12 31.08 6.86
C PHE A 232 -19.23 29.84 6.60
N LEU A 233 -19.81 28.63 6.56
CA LEU A 233 -19.05 27.39 6.40
C LEU A 233 -18.64 27.12 4.94
N ILE A 234 -19.26 27.76 3.96
CA ILE A 234 -18.95 27.57 2.55
C ILE A 234 -18.00 28.68 2.05
N THR A 235 -18.34 29.96 2.24
CA THR A 235 -17.67 31.07 1.54
C THR A 235 -16.66 31.85 2.37
N ASP A 236 -16.63 31.71 3.70
CA ASP A 236 -15.75 32.54 4.54
C ASP A 236 -14.26 32.29 4.21
N GLU A 237 -13.54 33.28 3.69
CA GLU A 237 -12.14 33.13 3.28
C GLU A 237 -11.15 33.09 4.46
N SER A 238 -11.60 33.34 5.68
CA SER A 238 -10.76 33.47 6.87
C SER A 238 -10.85 32.26 7.80
N PHE A 239 -11.95 31.50 7.72
CA PHE A 239 -12.23 30.40 8.61
C PHE A 239 -11.57 29.08 8.14
N PRO A 240 -10.66 28.46 8.93
CA PRO A 240 -9.86 27.32 8.46
C PRO A 240 -10.61 26.02 8.11
N GLN A 241 -11.90 25.94 8.45
CA GLN A 241 -12.76 24.79 8.14
C GLN A 241 -13.78 25.12 7.05
N SER A 242 -13.83 26.38 6.58
CA SER A 242 -14.70 26.72 5.47
C SER A 242 -14.20 26.06 4.19
N ILE A 243 -15.13 25.77 3.30
CA ILE A 243 -14.81 25.10 2.05
C ILE A 243 -13.90 25.99 1.18
N HIS A 244 -14.29 27.25 0.99
CA HIS A 244 -13.56 28.20 0.16
C HIS A 244 -12.12 28.43 0.66
N TYR A 245 -11.91 28.55 1.98
CA TYR A 245 -10.56 28.65 2.57
C TYR A 245 -9.70 27.45 2.17
N ASN A 246 -10.23 26.24 2.33
CA ASN A 246 -9.49 25.01 2.09
C ASN A 246 -9.12 24.85 0.61
N ILE A 247 -10.06 25.08 -0.31
CA ILE A 247 -9.79 24.98 -1.76
C ILE A 247 -8.76 26.02 -2.21
N ASN A 248 -8.85 27.27 -1.72
CA ASN A 248 -7.85 28.30 -2.03
C ASN A 248 -6.45 27.91 -1.54
N HIS A 249 -6.35 27.29 -0.37
CA HIS A 249 -5.07 26.84 0.17
C HIS A 249 -4.50 25.63 -0.59
N VAL A 250 -5.36 24.71 -1.06
CA VAL A 250 -4.95 23.62 -1.96
C VAL A 250 -4.38 24.20 -3.25
N ARG A 251 -5.09 25.13 -3.90
CA ARG A 251 -4.64 25.81 -5.12
C ARG A 251 -3.29 26.51 -4.92
N ALA A 252 -3.17 27.31 -3.86
CA ALA A 252 -1.94 28.03 -3.55
C ALA A 252 -0.75 27.10 -3.25
N ALA A 253 -0.99 25.93 -2.64
CA ALA A 253 0.07 24.97 -2.39
C ALA A 253 0.51 24.24 -3.66
N ILE A 254 -0.42 23.93 -4.57
CA ILE A 254 -0.12 23.36 -5.89
C ILE A 254 0.65 24.37 -6.75
N ASP A 255 0.25 25.65 -6.74
CA ASP A 255 0.97 26.73 -7.42
C ASP A 255 2.45 26.78 -7.02
N ILE A 256 2.73 26.60 -5.74
CA ILE A 256 4.11 26.61 -5.27
C ILE A 256 4.84 25.30 -5.58
N LEU A 257 4.15 24.15 -5.59
CA LEU A 257 4.74 22.87 -5.98
C LEU A 257 5.17 22.87 -7.45
N GLU A 258 4.36 23.45 -8.32
CA GLU A 258 4.57 23.49 -9.78
C GLU A 258 5.36 24.74 -10.23
N ASN A 259 5.87 25.55 -9.29
CA ASN A 259 6.54 26.83 -9.55
C ASN A 259 5.73 27.79 -10.45
N ALA A 260 4.40 27.82 -10.24
CA ALA A 260 3.42 28.61 -10.99
C ALA A 260 3.42 28.35 -12.51
N LYS A 261 3.87 27.17 -12.95
CA LYS A 261 3.79 26.73 -14.35
C LYS A 261 2.74 25.63 -14.46
N VAL A 262 1.75 25.82 -15.32
CA VAL A 262 0.82 24.75 -15.68
C VAL A 262 1.54 23.82 -16.65
N ALA A 263 1.97 22.66 -16.16
CA ALA A 263 2.50 21.61 -17.02
C ALA A 263 1.34 20.83 -17.67
N HIS A 264 1.59 20.19 -18.83
CA HIS A 264 0.55 19.41 -19.51
C HIS A 264 -0.08 18.33 -18.61
N TYR A 265 0.70 17.72 -17.70
CA TYR A 265 0.23 16.67 -16.79
C TYR A 265 -0.60 17.16 -15.60
N SER A 266 -0.51 18.44 -15.22
CA SER A 266 -1.26 19.04 -14.09
C SER A 266 -2.42 19.92 -14.56
N SER A 267 -2.61 20.09 -15.88
CA SER A 267 -3.65 20.93 -16.48
C SER A 267 -5.09 20.57 -16.07
N GLU A 268 -5.39 19.27 -15.98
CA GLU A 268 -6.69 18.74 -15.54
C GLU A 268 -6.98 19.12 -14.07
N LEU A 269 -5.98 19.03 -13.20
CA LEU A 269 -6.08 19.42 -11.79
C LEU A 269 -6.33 20.92 -11.62
N TYR A 270 -5.61 21.74 -12.40
CA TYR A 270 -5.80 23.18 -12.42
C TYR A 270 -7.20 23.57 -12.91
N TYR A 271 -7.69 22.91 -13.95
CA TYR A 271 -9.04 23.12 -14.46
C TYR A 271 -10.12 22.75 -13.43
N ALA A 272 -9.98 21.60 -12.77
CA ALA A 272 -10.92 21.17 -11.74
C ALA A 272 -10.97 22.14 -10.55
N LEU A 273 -9.80 22.62 -10.09
CA LEU A 273 -9.70 23.59 -9.00
C LEU A 273 -10.29 24.96 -9.38
N GLU A 274 -10.02 25.46 -10.59
CA GLU A 274 -10.56 26.74 -11.05
C GLU A 274 -12.06 26.66 -11.28
N ASN A 275 -12.58 25.53 -11.78
CA ASN A 275 -14.02 25.30 -11.93
C ASN A 275 -14.74 25.38 -10.59
N VAL A 276 -14.22 24.68 -9.57
CA VAL A 276 -14.76 24.76 -8.21
C VAL A 276 -14.67 26.17 -7.62
N LYS A 277 -13.57 26.88 -7.90
CA LYS A 277 -13.36 28.23 -7.39
C LYS A 277 -14.34 29.25 -8.01
N ASN A 278 -14.53 29.22 -9.32
CA ASN A 278 -15.44 30.12 -10.03
C ASN A 278 -16.89 29.96 -9.53
N GLU A 279 -17.29 28.74 -9.17
CA GLU A 279 -18.61 28.50 -8.58
C GLU A 279 -18.82 29.19 -7.23
N PHE A 280 -17.75 29.47 -6.47
CA PHE A 280 -17.89 30.26 -5.24
C PHE A 280 -18.01 31.76 -5.52
N ASP A 281 -17.34 32.25 -6.56
CA ASP A 281 -17.33 33.67 -6.91
C ASP A 281 -18.65 34.12 -7.58
N GLU A 282 -19.33 33.19 -8.26
CA GLU A 282 -20.59 33.46 -8.97
C GLU A 282 -21.86 33.26 -8.11
N MET A 283 -21.76 32.62 -6.94
CA MET A 283 -22.94 32.09 -6.25
C MET A 283 -23.38 32.89 -5.02
N SER A 284 -24.64 33.33 -5.01
CA SER A 284 -25.31 33.92 -3.84
C SER A 284 -26.01 32.83 -3.03
N ILE A 285 -25.32 32.25 -2.02
CA ILE A 285 -25.89 31.22 -1.13
C ILE A 285 -27.20 31.67 -0.46
N GLN A 286 -27.38 32.97 -0.27
CA GLN A 286 -28.59 33.53 0.32
C GLN A 286 -29.84 33.35 -0.56
N GLU A 287 -29.65 33.23 -1.88
CA GLU A 287 -30.73 33.13 -2.88
C GLU A 287 -31.16 31.69 -3.15
N LEU A 288 -30.35 30.69 -2.78
CA LEU A 288 -30.68 29.28 -2.96
C LEU A 288 -31.84 28.84 -2.05
N ASN A 289 -32.74 28.02 -2.60
CA ASN A 289 -33.72 27.28 -1.81
C ASN A 289 -33.09 25.98 -1.24
N SER A 290 -33.82 25.27 -0.38
CA SER A 290 -33.29 24.08 0.31
C SER A 290 -32.91 22.94 -0.63
N ASP A 291 -33.63 22.74 -1.74
CA ASP A 291 -33.34 21.67 -2.70
C ASP A 291 -32.15 22.02 -3.60
N ASP A 292 -32.05 23.28 -4.06
CA ASP A 292 -30.89 23.77 -4.81
C ASP A 292 -29.61 23.70 -3.98
N MET A 293 -29.72 23.93 -2.68
CA MET A 293 -28.61 23.85 -1.73
C MET A 293 -28.14 22.41 -1.49
N LEU A 294 -29.06 21.45 -1.36
CA LEU A 294 -28.70 20.03 -1.29
C LEU A 294 -28.07 19.54 -2.60
N ALA A 295 -28.61 19.94 -3.75
CA ALA A 295 -28.03 19.63 -5.05
C ALA A 295 -26.61 20.22 -5.19
N PHE A 296 -26.42 21.44 -4.71
CA PHE A 296 -25.11 22.10 -4.67
C PHE A 296 -24.12 21.34 -3.78
N LEU A 297 -24.48 21.02 -2.53
CA LEU A 297 -23.59 20.31 -1.61
C LEU A 297 -23.20 18.91 -2.11
N ASN A 298 -24.14 18.18 -2.73
CA ASN A 298 -23.85 16.89 -3.37
C ASN A 298 -22.89 17.03 -4.55
N THR A 299 -23.14 18.02 -5.43
CA THR A 299 -22.25 18.31 -6.57
C THR A 299 -20.85 18.69 -6.09
N PHE A 300 -20.77 19.49 -5.03
CA PHE A 300 -19.52 19.92 -4.43
C PHE A 300 -18.75 18.75 -3.81
N GLN A 301 -19.44 17.86 -3.09
CA GLN A 301 -18.84 16.65 -2.54
C GLN A 301 -18.23 15.77 -3.66
N ASN A 302 -18.95 15.58 -4.77
CA ASN A 302 -18.46 14.83 -5.92
C ASN A 302 -17.21 15.48 -6.55
N LYS A 303 -17.19 16.81 -6.67
CA LYS A 303 -16.04 17.55 -7.19
C LYS A 303 -14.82 17.47 -6.27
N CYS A 304 -15.00 17.52 -4.95
CA CYS A 304 -13.91 17.29 -3.99
C CYS A 304 -13.29 15.90 -4.15
N ASN A 305 -14.13 14.87 -4.35
CA ASN A 305 -13.66 13.51 -4.61
C ASN A 305 -12.91 13.43 -5.94
N GLU A 306 -13.45 14.05 -6.99
CA GLU A 306 -12.81 14.13 -8.30
C GLU A 306 -11.45 14.84 -8.23
N ILE A 307 -11.35 15.98 -7.53
CA ILE A 307 -10.07 16.67 -7.29
C ILE A 307 -9.10 15.74 -6.55
N GLY A 308 -9.57 14.98 -5.56
CA GLY A 308 -8.76 14.00 -4.84
C GLY A 308 -8.22 12.90 -5.76
N GLN A 309 -9.05 12.38 -6.67
CA GLN A 309 -8.68 11.35 -7.65
C GLN A 309 -7.72 11.90 -8.71
N ILE A 310 -8.01 13.07 -9.28
CA ILE A 310 -7.14 13.76 -10.23
C ILE A 310 -5.80 14.03 -9.56
N PHE A 311 -5.80 14.58 -8.34
CA PHE A 311 -4.56 14.83 -7.59
C PHE A 311 -3.76 13.55 -7.38
N SER A 312 -4.43 12.46 -6.97
CA SER A 312 -3.78 11.16 -6.78
C SER A 312 -3.20 10.63 -8.09
N LYS A 313 -3.92 10.76 -9.20
CA LYS A 313 -3.45 10.38 -10.54
C LYS A 313 -2.28 11.24 -11.02
N THR A 314 -2.37 12.56 -10.88
CA THR A 314 -1.35 13.55 -11.29
C THR A 314 -0.03 13.33 -10.56
N TYR A 315 -0.08 12.97 -9.27
CA TYR A 315 1.11 12.77 -8.44
C TYR A 315 1.43 11.30 -8.16
N TYR A 316 0.79 10.36 -8.85
CA TYR A 316 0.99 8.91 -8.73
C TYR A 316 0.86 8.39 -7.27
N LEU A 317 -0.20 8.82 -6.58
CA LEU A 317 -0.59 8.38 -5.24
C LEU A 317 -1.52 7.17 -5.35
N ILE A 318 -1.38 6.21 -4.44
CA ILE A 318 -2.17 4.97 -4.38
C ILE A 318 -3.28 5.19 -3.35
N GLU A 319 -4.56 5.10 -3.75
CA GLU A 319 -5.65 5.16 -2.77
C GLU A 319 -5.55 3.96 -1.79
N PRO A 320 -5.59 4.17 -0.46
CA PRO A 320 -5.67 3.08 0.49
C PRO A 320 -6.98 2.34 0.24
N ILE A 321 -6.89 1.03 0.06
CA ILE A 321 -8.02 0.12 -0.18
C ILE A 321 -9.09 0.40 0.89
N GLY A 322 -10.21 1.03 0.49
CA GLY A 322 -11.29 1.40 1.41
C GLY A 322 -12.37 2.35 0.88
N THR A 323 -12.17 3.05 -0.25
CA THR A 323 -13.14 4.07 -0.72
C THR A 323 -14.00 3.67 -1.93
N GLN A 324 -13.87 2.46 -2.48
CA GLN A 324 -14.67 2.02 -3.64
C GLN A 324 -15.88 1.14 -3.27
N ARG A 325 -16.93 1.77 -2.74
CA ARG A 325 -18.36 1.39 -2.86
C ARG A 325 -19.13 2.70 -2.67
N GLN A 326 -19.83 3.34 -3.62
CA GLN A 326 -20.68 2.96 -4.76
C GLN A 326 -20.36 3.92 -5.95
N VAL A 327 -20.53 3.60 -7.24
CA VAL A 327 -21.80 3.45 -7.98
C VAL A 327 -21.64 2.38 -9.09
N GLN A 328 -22.64 1.52 -9.23
CA GLN A 328 -22.76 0.41 -10.18
C GLN A 328 -22.53 0.80 -11.64
N PHE A 329 -21.84 -0.05 -12.42
CA PHE A 329 -22.31 -0.57 -13.71
C PHE A 329 -21.61 -1.90 -14.08
N LEU A 330 -22.45 -2.90 -14.37
CA LEU A 330 -22.25 -4.15 -15.13
C LEU A 330 -21.43 -5.30 -14.52
N ASP A 331 -22.14 -6.42 -14.34
CA ASP A 331 -21.72 -7.72 -13.81
C ASP A 331 -20.58 -8.38 -14.60
N PHE A 332 -19.56 -8.81 -13.86
CA PHE A 332 -18.71 -9.96 -14.21
C PHE A 332 -18.59 -10.89 -13.00
N PRO A 333 -18.54 -12.23 -13.19
CA PRO A 333 -18.66 -13.19 -12.10
C PRO A 333 -17.49 -13.08 -11.12
N GLN A 334 -17.79 -12.71 -9.87
CA GLN A 334 -16.83 -12.62 -8.78
C GLN A 334 -16.44 -14.02 -8.27
N GLN A 335 -15.15 -14.32 -8.28
CA GLN A 335 -14.55 -15.33 -7.39
C GLN A 335 -14.19 -14.69 -6.04
N PRO A 336 -14.09 -15.48 -4.95
CA PRO A 336 -14.02 -14.95 -3.58
C PRO A 336 -12.68 -14.26 -3.29
N ILE A 337 -12.74 -13.06 -2.70
CA ILE A 337 -11.56 -12.28 -2.25
C ILE A 337 -11.24 -12.70 -0.81
N THR A 338 -10.05 -13.26 -0.58
CA THR A 338 -9.53 -13.66 0.74
C THR A 338 -8.40 -12.76 1.24
N GLU A 339 -8.52 -12.39 2.53
CA GLU A 339 -7.49 -12.15 3.56
C GLU A 339 -6.71 -10.82 3.68
N LYS A 340 -6.67 -10.35 4.94
CA LYS A 340 -5.93 -9.19 5.48
C LYS A 340 -4.44 -9.29 5.12
N ALA A 341 -3.84 -8.25 4.55
CA ALA A 341 -2.39 -8.18 4.35
C ALA A 341 -1.65 -7.98 5.69
N SER A 342 -1.36 -9.08 6.39
CA SER A 342 -0.42 -9.11 7.51
C SER A 342 1.01 -9.22 6.96
N SER A 343 1.94 -8.37 7.39
CA SER A 343 3.36 -8.56 7.06
C SER A 343 3.84 -9.90 7.64
N MET A 344 4.29 -10.82 6.78
CA MET A 344 4.82 -12.11 7.20
C MET A 344 6.29 -11.97 7.61
N LYS A 345 6.69 -12.66 8.68
CA LYS A 345 8.07 -12.73 9.13
C LYS A 345 8.55 -14.17 9.06
N TYR A 346 9.72 -14.37 8.46
CA TYR A 346 10.32 -15.68 8.28
C TYR A 346 11.67 -15.76 8.97
N LYS A 347 11.93 -16.87 9.65
CA LYS A 347 13.27 -17.31 10.01
C LYS A 347 13.74 -18.33 8.97
N ILE A 348 14.90 -18.09 8.41
CA ILE A 348 15.50 -18.92 7.37
C ILE A 348 16.86 -19.42 7.87
N GLU A 349 17.07 -20.73 7.77
CA GLU A 349 18.33 -21.39 8.08
C GLU A 349 18.78 -22.19 6.86
N HIS A 350 19.92 -21.81 6.28
CA HIS A 350 20.52 -22.48 5.12
C HIS A 350 21.91 -22.96 5.52
N THR A 351 22.13 -24.27 5.49
CA THR A 351 23.41 -24.91 5.76
C THR A 351 23.91 -25.65 4.52
N ASN A 352 25.12 -25.34 4.06
CA ASN A 352 25.84 -26.10 3.06
C ASN A 352 26.99 -26.84 3.74
N ILE A 353 27.05 -28.15 3.55
CA ILE A 353 28.09 -29.01 4.10
C ILE A 353 28.85 -29.65 2.94
N PHE A 354 30.15 -29.37 2.87
CA PHE A 354 31.07 -29.97 1.91
C PHE A 354 31.96 -30.97 2.64
N ASP A 355 31.87 -32.23 2.24
CA ASP A 355 32.77 -33.30 2.70
C ASP A 355 33.73 -33.66 1.57
N TYR A 356 35.03 -33.53 1.83
CA TYR A 356 36.09 -33.75 0.85
C TYR A 356 36.74 -35.12 1.05
N ASP A 357 36.91 -35.86 -0.04
CA ASP A 357 37.53 -37.20 -0.01
C ASP A 357 39.01 -37.14 0.43
N SER A 358 39.68 -36.04 0.12
CA SER A 358 41.05 -35.76 0.51
C SER A 358 41.16 -34.46 1.33
N TRP A 359 42.32 -34.26 1.94
CA TRP A 359 42.62 -32.96 2.55
C TRP A 359 42.60 -31.87 1.48
N VAL A 360 41.96 -30.75 1.82
CA VAL A 360 42.02 -29.49 1.08
C VAL A 360 43.11 -28.65 1.71
N ASP A 361 44.09 -28.21 0.92
CA ASP A 361 45.21 -27.39 1.44
C ASP A 361 44.72 -25.98 1.80
N GLN A 362 43.95 -25.38 0.90
CA GLN A 362 43.39 -24.04 1.04
C GLN A 362 42.16 -23.89 0.13
N SER A 363 41.21 -23.05 0.53
CA SER A 363 40.01 -22.75 -0.27
C SER A 363 39.63 -21.27 -0.22
N MET A 364 39.27 -20.71 -1.38
CA MET A 364 38.67 -19.38 -1.51
C MET A 364 37.22 -19.56 -1.94
N ASN A 365 36.30 -18.98 -1.16
CA ASN A 365 34.87 -19.16 -1.37
C ASN A 365 34.15 -17.81 -1.35
N SER A 366 33.04 -17.76 -2.06
CA SER A 366 32.08 -16.66 -2.10
C SER A 366 30.68 -17.20 -1.94
N ILE A 367 29.88 -16.56 -1.10
CA ILE A 367 28.52 -16.97 -0.79
C ILE A 367 27.52 -15.83 -1.03
N ARG A 368 26.34 -16.21 -1.49
CA ARG A 368 25.20 -15.33 -1.78
C ARG A 368 23.98 -15.83 -1.00
N LEU A 369 24.10 -15.84 0.32
CA LEU A 369 23.08 -16.39 1.22
C LEU A 369 22.30 -15.30 1.97
N LYS A 370 22.76 -14.04 1.91
CA LYS A 370 22.14 -12.90 2.59
C LYS A 370 20.93 -12.40 1.80
N PRO A 371 19.69 -12.49 2.35
CA PRO A 371 18.50 -12.01 1.67
C PRO A 371 18.58 -10.52 1.35
N ARG A 372 18.00 -10.11 0.22
CA ARG A 372 17.98 -8.70 -0.20
C ARG A 372 17.04 -7.89 0.68
N THR A 373 17.30 -6.58 0.74
CA THR A 373 16.35 -5.60 1.29
C THR A 373 15.92 -4.68 0.16
N ASP A 374 14.61 -4.50 0.00
CA ASP A 374 13.97 -3.70 -1.04
C ASP A 374 12.63 -3.13 -0.52
N GLU A 375 11.77 -2.63 -1.42
CA GLU A 375 10.55 -1.91 -1.08
C GLU A 375 9.46 -2.79 -0.43
N CYS A 376 9.56 -4.11 -0.58
CA CYS A 376 8.57 -5.10 -0.16
C CYS A 376 9.17 -6.24 0.69
N GLN A 377 10.49 -6.30 0.82
CA GLN A 377 11.22 -7.28 1.63
C GLN A 377 12.27 -6.57 2.50
N ARG A 378 12.26 -6.83 3.81
CA ARG A 378 13.21 -6.25 4.75
C ARG A 378 13.97 -7.33 5.52
N LEU A 379 15.30 -7.32 5.42
CA LEU A 379 16.17 -8.12 6.27
C LEU A 379 16.24 -7.50 7.68
N LEU A 380 15.81 -8.24 8.70
CA LEU A 380 15.81 -7.80 10.10
C LEU A 380 17.08 -8.24 10.82
N SER A 381 17.54 -9.46 10.57
CA SER A 381 18.80 -9.97 11.10
C SER A 381 19.43 -10.97 10.13
N TYR A 382 20.75 -11.06 10.19
CA TYR A 382 21.53 -11.98 9.38
C TYR A 382 22.83 -12.34 10.09
N ARG A 383 23.18 -13.62 10.08
CA ARG A 383 24.44 -14.14 10.60
C ARG A 383 24.90 -15.31 9.75
N THR A 384 26.20 -15.34 9.48
CA THR A 384 26.89 -16.46 8.85
C THR A 384 27.84 -17.09 9.86
N ASP A 385 27.77 -18.40 10.03
CA ASP A 385 28.71 -19.21 10.79
C ASP A 385 29.43 -20.13 9.79
N ILE A 386 30.77 -20.08 9.78
CA ILE A 386 31.61 -20.87 8.88
C ILE A 386 32.55 -21.72 9.72
N ASN A 387 32.65 -23.00 9.37
CA ASN A 387 33.57 -23.95 9.98
C ASN A 387 34.37 -24.66 8.89
N PRO A 388 35.72 -24.60 8.87
CA PRO A 388 36.62 -23.91 9.81
C PRO A 388 36.40 -22.40 9.89
N VAL A 389 36.65 -21.82 11.07
CA VAL A 389 36.42 -20.40 11.32
C VAL A 389 37.22 -19.54 10.34
N ALA A 390 36.52 -18.73 9.55
CA ALA A 390 37.11 -17.83 8.58
C ALA A 390 36.51 -16.42 8.71
N LEU A 391 37.32 -15.40 8.45
CA LEU A 391 36.84 -14.02 8.36
C LEU A 391 36.19 -13.81 6.99
N THR A 392 34.99 -13.24 7.00
CA THR A 392 34.25 -12.87 5.78
C THR A 392 34.50 -11.41 5.42
N LYS A 393 34.50 -11.13 4.11
CA LYS A 393 34.47 -9.79 3.54
C LYS A 393 33.25 -9.64 2.65
N GLU A 394 32.38 -8.71 2.99
CA GLU A 394 31.17 -8.43 2.22
C GLU A 394 31.43 -7.39 1.12
N HIS A 395 30.82 -7.57 -0.04
CA HIS A 395 30.69 -6.57 -1.09
C HIS A 395 29.37 -6.75 -1.86
N VAL A 396 29.01 -5.76 -2.68
CA VAL A 396 27.85 -5.81 -3.56
C VAL A 396 28.32 -6.06 -4.99
N ASP A 397 27.75 -7.06 -5.66
CA ASP A 397 28.08 -7.36 -7.07
C ASP A 397 27.37 -6.42 -8.06
N ILE A 398 27.64 -6.59 -9.35
CA ILE A 398 27.08 -5.75 -10.42
C ILE A 398 25.55 -5.87 -10.55
N TRP A 399 24.94 -6.92 -9.99
CA TRP A 399 23.49 -7.16 -9.97
C TRP A 399 22.85 -6.65 -8.67
N GLY A 400 23.65 -6.09 -7.77
CA GLY A 400 23.23 -5.59 -6.48
C GLY A 400 23.06 -6.67 -5.41
N ASN A 401 23.60 -7.88 -5.62
CA ASN A 401 23.54 -8.95 -4.62
C ASN A 401 24.62 -8.74 -3.56
N SER A 402 24.32 -9.09 -2.31
CA SER A 402 25.35 -9.17 -1.28
C SER A 402 26.15 -10.46 -1.44
N VAL A 403 27.48 -10.31 -1.53
CA VAL A 403 28.44 -11.40 -1.69
C VAL A 403 29.42 -11.34 -0.53
N GLU A 404 29.48 -12.40 0.26
CA GLU A 404 30.50 -12.59 1.29
C GLU A 404 31.59 -13.50 0.74
N SER A 405 32.84 -13.04 0.77
CA SER A 405 33.99 -13.86 0.40
C SER A 405 34.84 -14.19 1.62
N PHE A 406 35.32 -15.42 1.70
CA PHE A 406 36.18 -15.88 2.78
C PHE A 406 37.24 -16.86 2.28
N PHE A 407 38.35 -16.89 3.00
CA PHE A 407 39.49 -17.74 2.71
C PHE A 407 39.80 -18.62 3.91
N ILE A 408 40.01 -19.91 3.66
CA ILE A 408 40.44 -20.89 4.65
C ILE A 408 41.85 -21.32 4.28
N ALA A 409 42.80 -20.97 5.15
CA ALA A 409 44.22 -21.28 4.99
C ALA A 409 44.59 -22.66 5.56
N ASP A 410 43.81 -23.16 6.51
CA ASP A 410 44.10 -24.40 7.23
C ASP A 410 43.62 -25.62 6.45
N HIS A 411 44.35 -26.73 6.61
CA HIS A 411 43.97 -28.02 6.05
C HIS A 411 42.65 -28.49 6.64
N HIS A 412 41.69 -28.80 5.79
CA HIS A 412 40.38 -29.30 6.21
C HIS A 412 39.85 -30.38 5.27
N LYS A 413 38.97 -31.23 5.81
CA LYS A 413 38.20 -32.22 5.06
C LYS A 413 36.70 -31.95 5.08
N HIS A 414 36.29 -30.92 5.81
CA HIS A 414 34.91 -30.57 6.05
C HIS A 414 34.80 -29.05 6.02
N LEU A 415 33.82 -28.54 5.28
CA LEU A 415 33.46 -27.12 5.27
C LEU A 415 31.95 -27.01 5.49
N GLU A 416 31.55 -26.37 6.58
CA GLU A 416 30.17 -26.03 6.87
C GLU A 416 29.99 -24.52 6.74
N VAL A 417 29.01 -24.09 5.94
CA VAL A 417 28.56 -22.70 5.85
C VAL A 417 27.10 -22.66 6.24
N LYS A 418 26.81 -22.04 7.39
CA LYS A 418 25.46 -21.87 7.91
C LYS A 418 25.07 -20.40 7.91
N ALA A 419 24.04 -20.05 7.16
CA ALA A 419 23.42 -18.73 7.17
C ALA A 419 22.08 -18.79 7.91
N THR A 420 21.88 -17.87 8.87
CA THR A 420 20.61 -17.67 9.57
C THR A 420 20.13 -16.25 9.32
N SER A 421 18.88 -16.10 8.89
CA SER A 421 18.31 -14.78 8.61
C SER A 421 16.87 -14.67 9.10
N ILE A 422 16.48 -13.45 9.46
CA ILE A 422 15.09 -13.09 9.73
C ILE A 422 14.67 -12.03 8.73
N VAL A 423 13.61 -12.30 7.98
CA VAL A 423 13.12 -11.44 6.89
C VAL A 423 11.64 -11.14 7.11
N SER A 424 11.24 -9.89 6.87
CA SER A 424 9.83 -9.51 6.81
C SER A 424 9.44 -9.19 5.37
N ILE A 425 8.33 -9.74 4.90
CA ILE A 425 7.82 -9.54 3.54
C ILE A 425 6.41 -8.95 3.60
N GLN A 426 6.18 -7.97 2.73
CA GLN A 426 4.88 -7.38 2.47
C GLN A 426 4.75 -7.10 0.97
N LYS A 427 4.06 -7.99 0.27
CA LYS A 427 3.73 -7.86 -1.15
C LYS A 427 2.22 -8.03 -1.33
N SER A 428 1.66 -7.46 -2.37
CA SER A 428 0.26 -7.65 -2.74
C SER A 428 0.19 -8.05 -4.22
N PRO A 429 -0.80 -8.86 -4.63
CA PRO A 429 -0.97 -9.23 -6.04
C PRO A 429 -1.47 -8.02 -6.84
N TRP A 430 -0.82 -7.72 -7.96
CA TRP A 430 -1.31 -6.67 -8.87
C TRP A 430 -0.97 -6.91 -10.34
N ILE A 431 -0.21 -7.94 -10.71
CA ILE A 431 0.22 -8.09 -12.11
C ILE A 431 -0.97 -8.25 -13.09
N HIS A 432 -2.02 -8.95 -12.67
CA HIS A 432 -3.25 -9.12 -13.45
C HIS A 432 -4.14 -7.87 -13.50
N ARG A 433 -3.79 -6.80 -12.76
CA ARG A 433 -4.51 -5.52 -12.74
C ARG A 433 -3.82 -4.45 -13.59
N ILE A 434 -2.72 -4.80 -14.26
CA ILE A 434 -1.93 -3.86 -15.07
C ILE A 434 -2.55 -3.79 -16.46
N ASP A 435 -3.11 -2.64 -16.80
CA ASP A 435 -3.52 -2.31 -18.16
C ASP A 435 -2.32 -1.79 -18.96
N TYR A 436 -2.00 -2.41 -20.09
CA TYR A 436 -0.88 -2.00 -20.93
C TYR A 436 -1.22 -0.73 -21.71
N SER A 437 -0.77 0.41 -21.18
CA SER A 437 -1.10 1.72 -21.71
C SER A 437 -0.25 2.13 -22.93
N PRO A 438 -0.68 3.14 -23.71
CA PRO A 438 0.13 3.72 -24.79
C PRO A 438 1.50 4.24 -24.32
N GLU A 439 1.60 4.74 -23.09
CA GLU A 439 2.86 5.19 -22.49
C GLU A 439 3.79 4.01 -22.19
N MET A 440 3.24 2.92 -21.65
CA MET A 440 4.00 1.67 -21.45
C MET A 440 4.49 1.11 -22.79
N TYR A 441 3.67 1.21 -23.83
CA TYR A 441 4.05 0.87 -25.19
C TYR A 441 5.22 1.73 -25.68
N ALA A 442 5.15 3.05 -25.51
CA ALA A 442 6.22 3.96 -25.90
C ALA A 442 7.53 3.69 -25.12
N ILE A 443 7.44 3.40 -23.81
CA ILE A 443 8.60 3.04 -22.99
C ILE A 443 9.23 1.76 -23.49
N PHE A 444 8.43 0.69 -23.66
CA PHE A 444 8.91 -0.63 -24.08
C PHE A 444 9.66 -0.58 -25.41
N HIS A 445 9.17 0.21 -26.37
CA HIS A 445 9.77 0.34 -27.70
C HIS A 445 10.85 1.43 -27.79
N SER A 446 11.23 2.05 -26.66
CA SER A 446 12.26 3.09 -26.66
C SER A 446 13.68 2.51 -26.61
N ASP A 447 14.60 3.14 -27.34
CA ASP A 447 16.03 2.77 -27.30
C ASP A 447 16.62 2.90 -25.89
N LEU A 448 16.13 3.86 -25.10
CA LEU A 448 16.56 4.06 -23.72
C LEU A 448 16.21 2.84 -22.85
N PHE A 449 15.00 2.32 -22.97
CA PHE A 449 14.57 1.13 -22.23
C PHE A 449 15.38 -0.10 -22.65
N SER A 450 15.52 -0.35 -23.95
CA SER A 450 16.30 -1.49 -24.44
C SER A 450 17.78 -1.42 -24.04
N SER A 451 18.39 -0.23 -24.10
CA SER A 451 19.80 -0.06 -23.72
C SER A 451 20.02 -0.18 -22.21
N HIS A 452 19.11 0.37 -21.40
CA HIS A 452 19.20 0.30 -19.94
C HIS A 452 19.11 -1.14 -19.42
N TYR A 453 18.29 -1.99 -20.05
CA TYR A 453 18.12 -3.39 -19.65
C TYR A 453 18.82 -4.41 -20.56
N LEU A 454 19.80 -3.98 -21.37
CA LEU A 454 20.48 -4.83 -22.35
C LEU A 454 21.04 -6.14 -21.76
N ALA A 455 21.58 -6.07 -20.54
CA ALA A 455 22.10 -7.24 -19.84
C ALA A 455 21.03 -8.32 -19.56
N TYR A 456 19.78 -7.90 -19.32
CA TYR A 456 18.64 -8.77 -19.04
C TYR A 456 17.82 -9.13 -20.28
N LEU A 457 18.19 -8.57 -21.44
CA LEU A 457 17.69 -8.95 -22.77
C LEU A 457 18.60 -9.97 -23.45
N SER A 458 19.87 -10.03 -23.04
CA SER A 458 20.87 -10.91 -23.64
C SER A 458 20.66 -12.36 -23.22
N ASN A 459 20.67 -13.27 -24.20
CA ASN A 459 20.66 -14.70 -23.92
C ASN A 459 22.01 -15.16 -23.34
N THR A 460 21.94 -16.17 -22.48
CA THR A 460 23.11 -16.88 -21.95
C THR A 460 23.06 -18.34 -22.38
N ALA A 461 24.12 -19.10 -22.09
CA ALA A 461 24.12 -20.54 -22.34
C ALA A 461 22.98 -21.28 -21.62
N TYR A 462 22.54 -20.77 -20.46
CA TYR A 462 21.44 -21.34 -19.68
C TYR A 462 20.08 -21.00 -20.24
N THR A 463 19.90 -19.84 -20.89
CA THR A 463 18.58 -19.35 -21.34
C THR A 463 18.37 -19.45 -22.85
N TYR A 464 19.29 -20.04 -23.60
CA TYR A 464 19.16 -20.14 -25.05
C TYR A 464 18.10 -21.19 -25.45
N LEU A 465 17.25 -20.81 -26.40
CA LEU A 465 16.28 -21.68 -27.09
C LEU A 465 16.45 -21.52 -28.60
N THR A 466 16.17 -22.59 -29.35
CA THR A 466 16.23 -22.54 -30.82
C THR A 466 15.03 -21.78 -31.41
N PRO A 467 15.14 -21.22 -32.64
CA PRO A 467 14.01 -20.62 -33.33
C PRO A 467 12.80 -21.57 -33.47
N GLU A 468 13.05 -22.86 -33.67
CA GLU A 468 12.02 -23.90 -33.80
C GLU A 468 11.24 -24.11 -32.49
N GLN A 469 11.95 -24.12 -31.35
CA GLN A 469 11.32 -24.18 -30.03
C GLN A 469 10.53 -22.89 -29.73
N MET A 470 11.04 -21.72 -30.13
CA MET A 470 10.30 -20.46 -30.02
C MET A 470 9.03 -20.44 -30.87
N GLU A 471 9.05 -21.02 -32.07
CA GLU A 471 7.85 -21.15 -32.92
C GLU A 471 6.80 -22.07 -32.28
N GLN A 472 7.23 -23.12 -31.56
CA GLN A 472 6.30 -23.98 -30.80
C GLN A 472 5.60 -23.19 -29.68
N VAL A 473 6.33 -22.33 -28.98
CA VAL A 473 5.73 -21.45 -27.95
C VAL A 473 4.73 -20.49 -28.59
N ASP A 474 5.12 -19.80 -29.66
CA ASP A 474 4.26 -18.83 -30.38
C ASP A 474 2.95 -19.46 -30.90
N LYS A 475 2.93 -20.76 -31.23
CA LYS A 475 1.71 -21.46 -31.65
C LYS A 475 0.69 -21.59 -30.52
N ASP A 476 1.15 -21.73 -29.29
CA ASP A 476 0.29 -21.91 -28.12
C ASP A 476 -0.01 -20.57 -27.40
N THR A 477 0.97 -19.67 -27.29
CA THR A 477 0.81 -18.36 -26.61
C THR A 477 0.40 -17.23 -27.54
N GLY A 478 0.49 -17.41 -28.85
CA GLY A 478 0.24 -16.37 -29.84
C GLY A 478 1.39 -15.36 -29.95
N GLN A 479 1.18 -14.33 -30.78
CA GLN A 479 2.16 -13.25 -30.97
C GLN A 479 2.10 -12.24 -29.82
N MET A 480 3.27 -11.75 -29.39
CA MET A 480 3.37 -10.76 -28.32
C MET A 480 2.83 -9.40 -28.78
N ALA A 481 1.64 -9.03 -28.31
CA ALA A 481 1.08 -7.68 -28.47
C ALA A 481 1.24 -6.82 -27.21
N ASN A 482 1.19 -7.46 -26.03
CA ASN A 482 1.36 -6.85 -24.72
C ASN A 482 2.42 -7.66 -23.95
N PRO A 483 3.57 -7.06 -23.60
CA PRO A 483 4.66 -7.79 -22.94
C PRO A 483 4.29 -8.29 -21.54
N VAL A 484 3.38 -7.61 -20.83
CA VAL A 484 2.93 -8.02 -19.49
C VAL A 484 2.02 -9.24 -19.59
N GLN A 485 1.00 -9.16 -20.44
CA GLN A 485 0.09 -10.29 -20.65
C GLN A 485 0.82 -11.49 -21.23
N TYR A 486 1.73 -11.26 -22.19
CA TYR A 486 2.54 -12.33 -22.76
C TYR A 486 3.41 -13.04 -21.70
N ALA A 487 3.96 -12.31 -20.73
CA ALA A 487 4.71 -12.94 -19.64
C ALA A 487 3.85 -13.83 -18.74
N ILE A 488 2.60 -13.42 -18.49
CA ILE A 488 1.60 -14.23 -17.76
C ILE A 488 1.21 -15.46 -18.59
N ASP A 489 1.00 -15.31 -19.89
CA ASP A 489 0.62 -16.41 -20.78
C ASP A 489 1.74 -17.45 -20.90
N VAL A 490 3.00 -17.01 -20.97
CA VAL A 490 4.18 -17.89 -20.95
C VAL A 490 4.29 -18.64 -19.63
N MET A 491 4.04 -17.99 -18.50
CA MET A 491 4.01 -18.64 -17.18
C MET A 491 2.98 -19.79 -17.16
N GLY A 492 1.75 -19.51 -17.64
CA GLY A 492 0.70 -20.51 -17.74
C GLY A 492 1.01 -21.62 -18.75
N TYR A 493 1.62 -21.30 -19.88
CA TYR A 493 2.07 -22.28 -20.87
C TYR A 493 3.07 -23.28 -20.26
N LEU A 494 4.08 -22.77 -19.53
CA LEU A 494 5.11 -23.60 -18.92
C LEU A 494 4.51 -24.51 -17.85
N PHE A 495 3.69 -23.97 -16.95
CA PHE A 495 3.03 -24.75 -15.91
C PHE A 495 2.18 -25.90 -16.47
N ASN A 496 1.48 -25.68 -17.58
CA ASN A 496 0.60 -26.69 -18.18
C ASN A 496 1.35 -27.74 -19.02
N ARG A 497 2.55 -27.43 -19.52
CA ARG A 497 3.29 -28.28 -20.48
C ARG A 497 4.52 -28.95 -19.90
N PHE A 498 5.04 -28.45 -18.77
CA PHE A 498 6.25 -28.95 -18.12
C PHE A 498 5.89 -29.62 -16.80
N THR A 499 6.46 -30.79 -16.54
CA THR A 499 6.25 -31.52 -15.28
C THR A 499 7.44 -31.30 -14.35
N TYR A 500 7.19 -30.87 -13.11
CA TYR A 500 8.23 -30.77 -12.09
C TYR A 500 8.75 -32.16 -11.71
N ASP A 501 10.07 -32.39 -11.81
CA ASP A 501 10.71 -33.67 -11.51
C ASP A 501 12.13 -33.46 -10.94
N GLY A 502 12.26 -33.62 -9.62
CA GLY A 502 13.50 -33.44 -8.84
C GLY A 502 14.64 -34.41 -9.19
N SER A 503 14.37 -35.45 -9.98
CA SER A 503 15.36 -36.48 -10.35
C SER A 503 15.82 -36.41 -11.81
N SER A 504 15.18 -35.55 -12.60
CA SER A 504 15.32 -35.57 -14.07
C SER A 504 16.53 -34.79 -14.60
N THR A 505 17.01 -33.78 -13.85
CA THR A 505 18.02 -32.82 -14.31
C THR A 505 19.06 -32.53 -13.23
N ASN A 506 20.17 -31.90 -13.64
CA ASN A 506 21.19 -31.39 -12.72
C ASN A 506 21.44 -29.88 -12.92
N VAL A 507 22.21 -29.27 -12.02
CA VAL A 507 22.47 -27.80 -12.01
C VAL A 507 23.09 -27.27 -13.32
N SER A 508 23.74 -28.12 -14.12
CA SER A 508 24.37 -27.70 -15.38
C SER A 508 23.44 -27.79 -16.60
N THR A 509 22.25 -28.37 -16.47
CA THR A 509 21.26 -28.57 -17.55
C THR A 509 20.90 -27.22 -18.19
N LYS A 510 20.79 -27.19 -19.53
CA LYS A 510 20.49 -25.97 -20.29
C LYS A 510 19.01 -25.91 -20.68
N ALA A 511 18.46 -24.70 -20.85
CA ALA A 511 17.08 -24.51 -21.31
C ALA A 511 16.78 -25.25 -22.62
N LEU A 512 17.73 -25.24 -23.58
CA LEU A 512 17.63 -25.98 -24.84
C LEU A 512 17.29 -27.46 -24.64
N GLU A 513 17.96 -28.12 -23.69
CA GLU A 513 17.80 -29.54 -23.41
C GLU A 513 16.54 -29.82 -22.59
N SER A 514 16.28 -29.00 -21.55
CA SER A 514 15.11 -29.17 -20.70
C SER A 514 13.79 -28.89 -21.43
N PHE A 515 13.80 -27.99 -22.44
CA PHE A 515 12.63 -27.69 -23.26
C PHE A 515 12.09 -28.95 -23.96
N ASP A 516 12.97 -29.77 -24.52
CA ASP A 516 12.58 -30.98 -25.24
C ASP A 516 12.16 -32.12 -24.29
N LEU A 517 12.76 -32.18 -23.10
CA LEU A 517 12.41 -33.14 -22.06
C LEU A 517 11.01 -32.89 -21.47
N LYS A 518 10.55 -31.63 -21.49
CA LYS A 518 9.30 -31.17 -20.84
C LYS A 518 9.22 -31.55 -19.35
N LYS A 519 10.38 -31.73 -18.73
CA LYS A 519 10.57 -32.09 -17.33
C LYS A 519 11.80 -31.37 -16.79
N GLY A 520 11.76 -31.01 -15.52
CA GLY A 520 12.89 -30.38 -14.85
C GLY A 520 12.52 -29.86 -13.45
N VAL A 521 13.47 -29.18 -12.84
CA VAL A 521 13.29 -28.49 -11.56
C VAL A 521 12.96 -27.01 -11.77
N CYS A 522 12.67 -26.28 -10.68
CA CYS A 522 12.33 -24.86 -10.74
C CYS A 522 13.40 -24.00 -11.42
N GLN A 523 14.68 -24.39 -11.32
CA GLN A 523 15.78 -23.76 -12.06
C GLN A 523 15.57 -23.86 -13.59
N ASP A 524 15.29 -25.06 -14.10
CA ASP A 524 15.19 -25.31 -15.54
C ASP A 524 13.99 -24.58 -16.14
N ILE A 525 12.84 -24.68 -15.47
CA ILE A 525 11.59 -24.01 -15.89
C ILE A 525 11.80 -22.48 -15.92
N SER A 526 12.50 -21.93 -14.93
CA SER A 526 12.84 -20.50 -14.89
C SER A 526 13.80 -20.10 -16.01
N HIS A 527 14.80 -20.93 -16.35
CA HIS A 527 15.71 -20.67 -17.47
C HIS A 527 15.00 -20.69 -18.82
N ILE A 528 14.06 -21.61 -19.02
CA ILE A 528 13.22 -21.67 -20.22
C ILE A 528 12.37 -20.39 -20.32
N MET A 529 11.69 -20.00 -19.24
CA MET A 529 10.89 -18.77 -19.23
C MET A 529 11.73 -17.54 -19.58
N LEU A 530 12.93 -17.41 -19.02
CA LEU A 530 13.86 -16.32 -19.37
C LEU A 530 14.21 -16.31 -20.85
N GLY A 531 14.48 -17.48 -21.44
CA GLY A 531 14.77 -17.61 -22.87
C GLY A 531 13.63 -17.12 -23.75
N ILE A 532 12.40 -17.53 -23.42
CA ILE A 532 11.19 -17.15 -24.16
C ILE A 532 10.97 -15.63 -24.10
N LEU A 533 11.05 -15.04 -22.90
CA LEU A 533 10.81 -13.61 -22.70
C LEU A 533 11.87 -12.74 -23.39
N ARG A 534 13.15 -13.12 -23.26
CA ARG A 534 14.27 -12.39 -23.89
C ARG A 534 14.21 -12.44 -25.40
N ALA A 535 13.79 -13.57 -25.98
CA ALA A 535 13.57 -13.71 -27.42
C ALA A 535 12.46 -12.78 -27.95
N LYS A 536 11.55 -12.31 -27.08
CA LYS A 536 10.52 -11.29 -27.39
C LYS A 536 10.90 -9.89 -26.94
N HIS A 537 12.18 -9.66 -26.62
CA HIS A 537 12.69 -8.38 -26.13
C HIS A 537 12.07 -7.88 -24.81
N ILE A 538 11.54 -8.81 -24.00
CA ILE A 538 11.05 -8.49 -22.66
C ILE A 538 12.22 -8.66 -21.68
N PRO A 539 12.68 -7.58 -20.99
CA PRO A 539 13.77 -7.73 -20.04
C PRO A 539 13.33 -8.58 -18.86
N ALA A 540 14.05 -9.66 -18.62
CA ALA A 540 13.74 -10.63 -17.57
C ALA A 540 15.02 -11.07 -16.85
N ARG A 541 14.94 -11.27 -15.54
CA ARG A 541 16.08 -11.68 -14.70
C ARG A 541 15.74 -12.89 -13.85
N TYR A 542 16.75 -13.72 -13.62
CA TYR A 542 16.67 -14.90 -12.77
C TYR A 542 16.69 -14.47 -11.30
N VAL A 543 15.85 -15.09 -10.48
CA VAL A 543 15.83 -14.88 -9.03
C VAL A 543 16.11 -16.19 -8.32
N SER A 544 17.09 -16.16 -7.42
CA SER A 544 17.40 -17.23 -6.47
C SER A 544 16.92 -16.82 -5.08
N GLY A 545 16.22 -17.71 -4.39
CA GLY A 545 15.63 -17.38 -3.11
C GLY A 545 15.09 -18.59 -2.36
N TYR A 546 14.15 -18.31 -1.47
CA TYR A 546 13.47 -19.32 -0.66
C TYR A 546 11.96 -19.26 -0.88
N LEU A 547 11.30 -20.41 -0.82
CA LEU A 547 9.85 -20.54 -0.89
C LEU A 547 9.33 -21.09 0.43
N TYR A 548 8.41 -20.36 1.05
CA TYR A 548 7.66 -20.88 2.19
C TYR A 548 6.48 -21.71 1.68
N VAL A 549 6.52 -23.01 1.96
CA VAL A 549 5.43 -23.96 1.69
C VAL A 549 4.89 -24.39 3.05
N GLY A 550 3.86 -23.69 3.56
CA GLY A 550 3.26 -24.02 4.85
C GLY A 550 2.61 -25.42 4.87
N GLU A 551 2.19 -25.90 6.06
CA GLU A 551 1.68 -27.27 6.27
C GLU A 551 0.46 -27.66 5.38
N ASN A 552 -0.24 -26.69 4.78
CA ASN A 552 -1.42 -26.90 3.91
C ASN A 552 -1.29 -26.25 2.51
N SER A 553 -0.08 -25.91 2.07
CA SER A 553 0.12 -25.21 0.79
C SER A 553 0.14 -26.16 -0.42
N ALA A 554 -0.53 -25.78 -1.52
CA ALA A 554 -0.54 -26.51 -2.79
C ALA A 554 0.68 -26.20 -3.69
N LEU A 555 1.66 -25.45 -3.19
CA LEU A 555 2.86 -25.07 -3.94
C LEU A 555 3.85 -26.25 -4.03
N VAL A 556 4.43 -26.45 -5.21
CA VAL A 556 5.40 -27.50 -5.51
C VAL A 556 6.83 -26.95 -5.36
N GLY A 557 7.63 -27.63 -4.52
CA GLY A 557 9.04 -27.37 -4.29
C GLY A 557 9.60 -28.31 -3.22
N ASP A 558 10.56 -29.17 -3.60
CA ASP A 558 11.07 -30.27 -2.74
C ASP A 558 12.18 -29.82 -1.76
N ALA A 559 12.70 -28.59 -1.95
CA ALA A 559 13.69 -27.96 -1.10
C ALA A 559 13.24 -26.54 -0.80
N ALA A 560 13.40 -26.05 0.42
CA ALA A 560 12.99 -24.68 0.78
C ALA A 560 13.75 -23.58 -0.01
N SER A 561 14.76 -23.94 -0.81
CA SER A 561 15.36 -23.12 -1.87
C SER A 561 14.56 -23.16 -3.17
N HIS A 562 14.29 -22.00 -3.78
CA HIS A 562 13.47 -21.91 -4.99
C HIS A 562 14.03 -20.90 -5.99
N ALA A 563 13.59 -21.04 -7.24
CA ALA A 563 13.96 -20.17 -8.34
C ALA A 563 12.73 -19.73 -9.14
N TRP A 564 12.73 -18.47 -9.55
CA TRP A 564 11.66 -17.88 -10.37
C TRP A 564 12.20 -16.74 -11.23
N VAL A 565 11.31 -16.08 -11.97
CA VAL A 565 11.65 -15.02 -12.92
C VAL A 565 11.09 -13.68 -12.47
N GLU A 566 11.87 -12.60 -12.62
CA GLU A 566 11.34 -11.25 -12.55
C GLU A 566 11.32 -10.61 -13.94
N VAL A 567 10.19 -10.00 -14.30
CA VAL A 567 9.98 -9.29 -15.57
C VAL A 567 9.94 -7.79 -15.34
N MET A 568 10.61 -7.03 -16.20
CA MET A 568 10.59 -5.57 -16.13
C MET A 568 9.32 -5.04 -16.80
N VAL A 569 8.35 -4.61 -15.99
CA VAL A 569 7.13 -3.99 -16.48
C VAL A 569 7.42 -2.51 -16.81
N PRO A 570 7.21 -2.08 -18.08
CA PRO A 570 7.51 -0.71 -18.51
C PRO A 570 6.83 0.35 -17.64
N GLY A 571 7.61 1.27 -17.08
CA GLY A 571 7.08 2.35 -16.23
C GLY A 571 6.74 1.96 -14.79
N ILE A 572 6.87 0.68 -14.40
CA ILE A 572 6.51 0.23 -13.04
C ILE A 572 7.69 -0.40 -12.30
N GLY A 573 8.34 -1.42 -12.87
CA GLY A 573 9.48 -2.08 -12.23
C GLY A 573 9.49 -3.59 -12.38
N TRP A 574 10.35 -4.25 -11.59
CA TRP A 574 10.50 -5.71 -11.59
C TRP A 574 9.32 -6.39 -10.87
N VAL A 575 8.62 -7.27 -11.57
CA VAL A 575 7.52 -8.09 -11.02
C VAL A 575 7.89 -9.56 -11.11
N GLY A 576 7.72 -10.29 -10.02
CA GLY A 576 8.10 -11.70 -9.94
C GLY A 576 6.98 -12.63 -10.40
N LEU A 577 7.33 -13.62 -11.22
CA LEU A 577 6.47 -14.66 -11.76
C LEU A 577 7.11 -16.02 -11.52
N ASP A 578 6.35 -16.95 -10.95
CA ASP A 578 6.78 -18.32 -10.67
C ASP A 578 6.14 -19.29 -11.66
N PRO A 579 6.86 -19.71 -12.73
CA PRO A 579 6.33 -20.64 -13.72
C PRO A 579 6.18 -22.08 -13.21
N THR A 580 6.81 -22.42 -12.08
CA THR A 580 6.67 -23.75 -11.49
C THR A 580 5.30 -23.92 -10.82
N ASN A 581 4.77 -22.82 -10.27
CA ASN A 581 3.53 -22.80 -9.50
C ASN A 581 2.40 -22.02 -10.18
N ASN A 582 2.68 -21.34 -11.29
CA ASN A 582 1.76 -20.45 -12.01
C ASN A 582 1.16 -19.35 -11.12
N VAL A 583 2.02 -18.67 -10.35
CA VAL A 583 1.63 -17.61 -9.42
C VAL A 583 2.55 -16.40 -9.51
N GLU A 584 2.03 -15.23 -9.14
CA GLU A 584 2.86 -14.05 -8.87
C GLU A 584 3.74 -14.31 -7.62
N ALA A 585 5.02 -13.92 -7.68
CA ALA A 585 5.98 -14.17 -6.60
C ALA A 585 5.83 -13.14 -5.46
N LEU A 586 4.95 -13.46 -4.51
CA LEU A 586 4.49 -12.59 -3.44
C LEU A 586 5.17 -12.90 -2.10
N GLU A 587 4.39 -12.97 -1.02
CA GLU A 587 4.84 -13.03 0.37
C GLU A 587 5.50 -14.34 0.78
N ASN A 588 5.26 -15.41 0.02
CA ASN A 588 5.92 -16.71 0.22
C ASN A 588 7.30 -16.80 -0.46
N HIS A 589 7.64 -15.84 -1.33
CA HIS A 589 8.87 -15.84 -2.14
C HIS A 589 9.89 -14.85 -1.57
N ILE A 590 10.90 -15.38 -0.88
CA ILE A 590 11.97 -14.60 -0.24
C ILE A 590 13.16 -14.46 -1.18
N ARG A 591 13.47 -13.24 -1.62
CA ARG A 591 14.55 -12.93 -2.56
C ARG A 591 15.93 -12.95 -1.90
N VAL A 592 16.88 -13.67 -2.49
CA VAL A 592 18.29 -13.67 -2.03
C VAL A 592 19.22 -13.06 -3.07
N GLY A 593 19.11 -13.47 -4.33
CA GLY A 593 19.96 -12.96 -5.40
C GLY A 593 19.22 -12.85 -6.71
N VAL A 594 19.64 -11.90 -7.55
CA VAL A 594 19.14 -11.74 -8.92
C VAL A 594 20.30 -11.66 -9.91
N GLY A 595 20.10 -12.14 -11.13
CA GLY A 595 21.13 -12.16 -12.16
C GLY A 595 20.55 -12.51 -13.52
N ARG A 596 21.40 -12.75 -14.53
CA ARG A 596 20.91 -13.15 -15.86
C ARG A 596 20.49 -14.61 -15.89
N ASP A 597 21.13 -15.47 -15.11
CA ASP A 597 20.83 -16.88 -14.93
C ASP A 597 21.40 -17.38 -13.60
N TYR A 598 21.38 -18.70 -13.39
CA TYR A 598 21.88 -19.34 -12.17
C TYR A 598 23.38 -19.07 -11.91
N GLY A 599 24.20 -18.94 -12.96
CA GLY A 599 25.65 -18.71 -12.83
C GLY A 599 26.00 -17.38 -12.17
N ASP A 600 25.15 -16.37 -12.29
CA ASP A 600 25.32 -15.07 -11.64
C ASP A 600 24.93 -15.11 -10.13
N VAL A 601 24.15 -16.11 -9.69
CA VAL A 601 23.51 -16.14 -8.35
C VAL A 601 23.68 -17.45 -7.57
N SER A 602 24.64 -18.30 -7.93
CA SER A 602 24.91 -19.55 -7.20
C SER A 602 25.10 -19.28 -5.69
N PRO A 603 24.41 -20.02 -4.79
CA PRO A 603 24.45 -19.79 -3.34
C PRO A 603 25.85 -19.85 -2.74
N VAL A 604 26.65 -20.82 -3.20
CA VAL A 604 28.06 -20.98 -2.85
C VAL A 604 28.86 -21.16 -4.14
N GLN A 605 30.00 -20.50 -4.23
CA GLN A 605 30.96 -20.65 -5.32
C GLN A 605 32.36 -20.57 -4.75
N GLY A 606 33.25 -21.47 -5.13
CA GLY A 606 34.60 -21.46 -4.60
C GLY A 606 35.58 -22.24 -5.46
N VAL A 607 36.86 -22.04 -5.13
CA VAL A 607 37.97 -22.81 -5.68
C VAL A 607 38.79 -23.36 -4.52
N TYR A 608 39.16 -24.63 -4.62
CA TYR A 608 39.95 -25.32 -3.61
C TYR A 608 40.99 -26.21 -4.28
N ARG A 609 42.02 -26.60 -3.52
CA ARG A 609 43.02 -27.58 -3.96
C ARG A 609 42.86 -28.86 -3.13
N GLY A 610 42.36 -29.92 -3.76
CA GLY A 610 42.06 -31.21 -3.15
C GLY A 610 41.38 -32.16 -4.15
N GLY A 611 40.86 -33.28 -3.66
CA GLY A 611 40.11 -34.28 -4.42
C GLY A 611 38.64 -33.90 -4.64
N SER A 612 37.81 -34.89 -4.96
CA SER A 612 36.36 -34.70 -5.10
C SER A 612 35.69 -34.33 -3.77
N HIS A 613 34.44 -33.85 -3.86
CA HIS A 613 33.62 -33.53 -2.69
C HIS A 613 32.18 -34.01 -2.88
N GLU A 614 31.50 -34.22 -1.76
CA GLU A 614 30.05 -34.36 -1.67
C GLU A 614 29.45 -33.10 -1.04
N LEU A 615 28.24 -32.71 -1.47
CA LEU A 615 27.52 -31.54 -0.98
C LEU A 615 26.17 -31.96 -0.40
N ASP A 616 25.97 -31.67 0.88
CA ASP A 616 24.68 -31.78 1.57
C ASP A 616 24.13 -30.37 1.85
N VAL A 617 22.90 -30.12 1.38
CA VAL A 617 22.24 -28.81 1.51
C VAL A 617 20.99 -28.96 2.36
N LYS A 618 20.94 -28.21 3.46
CA LYS A 618 19.80 -28.18 4.38
C LYS A 618 19.23 -26.78 4.44
N VAL A 619 17.96 -26.65 4.07
CA VAL A 619 17.25 -25.38 4.10
C VAL A 619 15.97 -25.53 4.91
N SER A 620 15.74 -24.61 5.84
CA SER A 620 14.52 -24.49 6.62
C SER A 620 14.00 -23.07 6.55
N VAL A 621 12.71 -22.92 6.27
CA VAL A 621 11.99 -21.64 6.28
C VAL A 621 10.80 -21.82 7.21
N SER A 622 10.74 -21.00 8.25
CA SER A 622 9.68 -21.06 9.26
C SER A 622 9.05 -19.69 9.45
N LEU A 623 7.73 -19.66 9.55
CA LEU A 623 7.00 -18.45 9.95
C LEU A 623 7.26 -18.19 11.43
N ILE A 624 7.52 -16.95 11.80
CA ILE A 624 7.67 -16.53 13.20
C ILE A 624 6.61 -15.50 13.56
N ASP A 625 6.02 -15.64 14.75
CA ASP A 625 4.99 -14.73 15.25
C ASP A 625 5.53 -13.30 15.42
N GLN A 626 4.64 -12.32 15.26
CA GLN A 626 5.00 -10.89 15.16
C GLN A 626 5.59 -10.28 16.42
#